data_AF-A0A177MUN0-F1
#
_entry.id   AF-A0A177MUN0-F1
#
_cell.length_a   1.000
_cell.length_b   1.000
_cell.length_c   1.000
_cell.angle_alpha   90.00
_cell.angle_beta   90.00
_cell.angle_gamma   90.00
#
_symmetry.space_group_name_H-M   'P 1'
#
loop_
_entity.id
_entity.type
_entity.pdbx_description
1 polymer ?
#
loop_
_entity_poly.entity_id
_entity_poly.type
_entity_poly.pdbx_seq_one_letter_code
_entity_poly.pdbx_strand_id
1 'polypeptide(L)'
;MLKWLFFWKNKSHPGENNCALTALYEGDRGISELHHNDAELRLWLPEPLRIALHQTVQETGCQESQYLREFLVVYLYGVHELLQMRTHKTGLYFVPPPKSYHTDIRFSRVALSEVIPGLGKNIIPCKLRLPSKLKADLQDLADKNGIPLGRFIREILVQHFLGHTVWPGKLDDRTEQEVADDWVNGLLEPYLKPIEQVDVSLEAEVDEF
;
A
#
# COMPACT_ATOMS: atom_id res chain seq x y z
N MET A 1 -12.87 42.04 -12.95
CA MET A 1 -12.75 40.57 -13.05
C MET A 1 -12.62 40.02 -11.63
N LEU A 2 -13.76 39.85 -10.92
CA LEU A 2 -13.89 39.26 -9.57
C LEU A 2 -15.40 39.13 -9.30
N LYS A 3 -16.00 37.98 -9.62
CA LYS A 3 -17.46 37.74 -9.54
C LYS A 3 -17.80 36.38 -8.88
N TRP A 4 -16.94 35.90 -7.97
CA TRP A 4 -17.07 34.55 -7.38
C TRP A 4 -17.59 34.49 -5.94
N LEU A 5 -17.97 35.62 -5.32
CA LEU A 5 -18.25 35.66 -3.87
C LEU A 5 -19.72 35.62 -3.43
N PHE A 6 -20.70 35.38 -4.30
CA PHE A 6 -22.12 35.61 -3.92
C PHE A 6 -23.16 34.54 -4.24
N PHE A 7 -22.77 33.26 -4.40
CA PHE A 7 -23.75 32.17 -4.56
C PHE A 7 -23.44 30.98 -3.65
N TRP A 8 -23.56 31.19 -2.34
CA TRP A 8 -23.61 30.08 -1.39
C TRP A 8 -24.80 30.25 -0.44
N LYS A 9 -25.98 29.95 -0.97
CA LYS A 9 -27.18 29.70 -0.17
C LYS A 9 -28.00 28.62 -0.85
N ASN A 10 -27.62 27.37 -0.63
CA ASN A 10 -28.51 26.24 -0.86
C ASN A 10 -28.89 25.63 0.48
N LYS A 11 -30.20 25.47 0.69
CA LYS A 11 -30.81 24.86 1.87
C LYS A 11 -30.38 23.40 1.96
N SER A 12 -29.63 23.04 2.99
CA SER A 12 -29.33 21.66 3.34
C SER A 12 -30.50 21.03 4.11
N HIS A 13 -30.88 19.81 3.71
CA HIS A 13 -31.74 18.93 4.49
C HIS A 13 -30.99 18.47 5.77
N PRO A 14 -31.69 18.25 6.91
CA PRO A 14 -31.04 17.86 8.15
C PRO A 14 -30.76 16.34 8.09
N GLY A 15 -29.53 15.96 7.77
CA GLY A 15 -29.10 14.56 7.82
C GLY A 15 -27.78 14.25 7.11
N GLU A 16 -27.38 15.07 6.12
CA GLU A 16 -26.08 14.92 5.46
C GLU A 16 -25.07 15.89 6.06
N ASN A 17 -24.07 15.34 6.77
CA ASN A 17 -22.84 16.03 7.08
C ASN A 17 -22.04 16.24 5.78
N ASN A 18 -22.57 17.05 4.86
CA ASN A 18 -21.86 17.49 3.67
C ASN A 18 -20.78 18.47 4.12
N CYS A 19 -19.61 17.93 4.46
CA CYS A 19 -18.40 18.70 4.64
C CYS A 19 -18.20 19.54 3.38
N ALA A 20 -17.88 20.83 3.52
CA ALA A 20 -17.71 21.76 2.40
C ALA A 20 -16.72 21.24 1.32
N LEU A 21 -15.82 20.33 1.70
CA LEU A 21 -14.88 19.66 0.82
C LEU A 21 -15.52 18.63 -0.11
N THR A 22 -16.62 17.99 0.26
CA THR A 22 -17.31 17.02 -0.61
C THR A 22 -17.78 17.67 -1.92
N ALA A 23 -18.07 18.99 -1.88
CA ALA A 23 -18.45 19.77 -3.06
C ALA A 23 -17.29 20.07 -4.04
N LEU A 24 -16.02 19.84 -3.64
CA LEU A 24 -14.86 20.00 -4.54
C LEU A 24 -14.72 18.83 -5.51
N TYR A 25 -15.43 17.73 -5.28
CA TYR A 25 -15.30 16.51 -6.06
C TYR A 25 -16.55 16.33 -6.91
N GLU A 26 -16.37 16.21 -8.22
CA GLU A 26 -17.46 15.93 -9.14
C GLU A 26 -17.81 14.43 -9.07
N GLY A 27 -19.01 14.11 -8.57
CA GLY A 27 -19.57 12.76 -8.59
C GLY A 27 -19.22 11.86 -7.40
N ASP A 28 -19.78 10.64 -7.42
CA ASP A 28 -19.45 9.60 -6.46
C ASP A 28 -18.06 9.01 -6.80
N ARG A 29 -17.12 9.14 -5.86
CA ARG A 29 -15.78 8.58 -6.02
C ARG A 29 -15.74 7.07 -5.79
N GLY A 30 -16.86 6.44 -5.40
CA GLY A 30 -16.98 4.99 -5.18
C GLY A 30 -16.25 4.51 -3.92
N ILE A 31 -16.01 5.42 -2.95
CA ILE A 31 -15.22 5.15 -1.74
C ILE A 31 -15.89 4.06 -0.86
N SER A 32 -17.21 3.94 -0.95
CA SER A 32 -17.99 2.89 -0.29
C SER A 32 -17.61 1.47 -0.71
N GLU A 33 -17.03 1.29 -1.91
CA GLU A 33 -16.64 -0.02 -2.46
C GLU A 33 -15.33 -0.57 -1.87
N LEU A 34 -14.63 0.19 -1.02
CA LEU A 34 -13.32 -0.17 -0.45
C LEU A 34 -13.35 -1.22 0.67
N HIS A 35 -14.45 -1.93 0.86
CA HIS A 35 -14.67 -2.81 2.01
C HIS A 35 -14.17 -4.25 1.82
N HIS A 36 -14.10 -4.76 0.58
CA HIS A 36 -13.57 -6.09 0.28
C HIS A 36 -12.11 -6.01 -0.14
N ASN A 37 -11.26 -6.96 0.31
CA ASN A 37 -9.86 -7.08 -0.13
C ASN A 37 -9.74 -8.27 -1.09
N ASP A 38 -10.35 -8.13 -2.26
CA ASP A 38 -10.54 -9.16 -3.29
C ASP A 38 -9.44 -9.15 -4.35
N ALA A 39 -8.74 -8.04 -4.54
CA ALA A 39 -7.63 -7.94 -5.48
C ALA A 39 -6.27 -8.22 -4.84
N GLU A 40 -5.42 -8.91 -5.58
CA GLU A 40 -4.03 -9.17 -5.22
C GLU A 40 -3.10 -8.22 -5.98
N LEU A 41 -2.19 -7.59 -5.26
CA LEU A 41 -1.08 -6.82 -5.78
C LEU A 41 0.22 -7.46 -5.33
N ARG A 42 1.07 -7.74 -6.32
CA ARG A 42 2.39 -8.30 -6.16
C ARG A 42 3.40 -7.20 -6.43
N LEU A 43 4.32 -7.00 -5.49
CA LEU A 43 5.33 -5.95 -5.54
C LEU A 43 6.69 -6.54 -5.24
N TRP A 44 7.71 -5.89 -5.78
CA TRP A 44 9.10 -6.08 -5.38
C TRP A 44 9.54 -4.85 -4.63
N LEU A 45 10.01 -5.04 -3.40
CA LEU A 45 10.49 -3.96 -2.57
C LEU A 45 12.02 -4.06 -2.44
N PRO A 46 12.76 -2.95 -2.65
CA PRO A 46 14.17 -2.91 -2.29
C PRO A 46 14.34 -3.20 -0.79
N GLU A 47 15.44 -3.87 -0.42
CA GLU A 47 15.77 -4.17 0.98
C GLU A 47 15.66 -2.95 1.91
N PRO A 48 16.21 -1.76 1.56
CA PRO A 48 16.12 -0.59 2.43
C PRO A 48 14.67 -0.15 2.67
N LEU A 49 13.81 -0.29 1.65
CA LEU A 49 12.39 0.01 1.76
C LEU A 49 11.69 -1.00 2.69
N ARG A 50 12.06 -2.28 2.62
CA ARG A 50 11.50 -3.32 3.50
C ARG A 50 11.86 -3.05 4.96
N ILE A 51 13.11 -2.71 5.24
CA ILE A 51 13.59 -2.35 6.58
C ILE A 51 12.83 -1.15 7.11
N ALA A 52 12.74 -0.07 6.33
CA ALA A 52 12.03 1.16 6.71
C ALA A 52 10.54 0.91 6.98
N LEU A 53 9.88 0.11 6.13
CA LEU A 53 8.49 -0.31 6.33
C LEU A 53 8.34 -1.07 7.66
N HIS A 54 9.21 -2.04 7.92
CA HIS A 54 9.12 -2.87 9.12
C HIS A 54 9.30 -2.03 10.40
N GLN A 55 10.30 -1.15 10.43
CA GLN A 55 10.53 -0.22 11.55
C GLN A 55 9.34 0.72 11.76
N THR A 56 8.82 1.33 10.69
CA THR A 56 7.65 2.22 10.77
C THR A 56 6.42 1.51 11.35
N VAL A 57 6.21 0.26 10.96
CA VAL A 57 5.06 -0.54 11.41
C VAL A 57 5.22 -0.94 12.88
N GLN A 58 6.44 -1.25 13.33
CA GLN A 58 6.74 -1.47 14.74
C GLN A 58 6.45 -0.23 15.59
N GLU A 59 6.89 0.95 15.14
CA GLU A 59 6.67 2.22 15.84
C GLU A 59 5.20 2.61 15.91
N THR A 60 4.44 2.36 14.85
CA THR A 60 3.01 2.69 14.78
C THR A 60 2.10 1.65 15.42
N GLY A 61 2.63 0.48 15.80
CA GLY A 61 1.85 -0.62 16.39
C GLY A 61 0.78 -1.19 15.46
N CYS A 62 0.89 -0.98 14.15
CA CYS A 62 -0.07 -1.46 13.16
C CYS A 62 0.40 -2.77 12.51
N GLN A 63 -0.43 -3.40 11.68
CA GLN A 63 0.04 -4.48 10.79
C GLN A 63 0.56 -3.89 9.48
N GLU A 64 1.60 -4.49 8.87
CA GLU A 64 2.19 -3.99 7.62
C GLU A 64 1.15 -3.87 6.49
N SER A 65 0.29 -4.89 6.34
CA SER A 65 -0.77 -4.91 5.32
C SER A 65 -1.85 -3.87 5.57
N GLN A 66 -2.11 -3.52 6.83
CA GLN A 66 -3.04 -2.45 7.19
C GLN A 66 -2.41 -1.10 6.86
N TYR A 67 -1.17 -0.88 7.29
CA TYR A 67 -0.44 0.36 7.03
C TYR A 67 -0.35 0.67 5.53
N LEU A 68 0.04 -0.31 4.72
CA LEU A 68 0.16 -0.13 3.27
C LEU A 68 -1.19 0.21 2.63
N ARG A 69 -2.29 -0.40 3.07
CA ARG A 69 -3.64 -0.07 2.56
C ARG A 69 -4.05 1.35 2.95
N GLU A 70 -3.82 1.74 4.19
CA GLU A 70 -4.11 3.10 4.66
C GLU A 70 -3.27 4.12 3.88
N PHE A 71 -1.98 3.84 3.69
CA PHE A 71 -1.08 4.66 2.88
C PHE A 71 -1.58 4.82 1.43
N LEU A 72 -1.96 3.74 0.75
CA LEU A 72 -2.45 3.80 -0.63
C LEU A 72 -3.78 4.55 -0.73
N VAL A 73 -4.66 4.43 0.27
CA VAL A 73 -5.89 5.23 0.38
C VAL A 73 -5.55 6.71 0.54
N VAL A 74 -4.59 7.04 1.39
CA VAL A 74 -4.13 8.43 1.57
C VAL A 74 -3.51 8.98 0.29
N TYR A 75 -2.73 8.17 -0.41
CA TYR A 75 -2.10 8.54 -1.67
C TYR A 75 -3.14 8.88 -2.75
N LEU A 76 -4.20 8.07 -2.89
CA LEU A 76 -5.23 8.28 -3.91
C LEU A 76 -6.30 9.30 -3.53
N TYR A 77 -6.79 9.24 -2.29
CA TYR A 77 -7.99 9.97 -1.86
C TYR A 77 -7.70 11.04 -0.81
N GLY A 78 -6.49 11.05 -0.25
CA GLY A 78 -6.07 11.99 0.78
C GLY A 78 -6.33 11.52 2.21
N VAL A 79 -5.65 12.17 3.16
CA VAL A 79 -5.78 11.89 4.61
C VAL A 79 -7.20 12.14 5.11
N HIS A 80 -7.87 13.18 4.60
CA HIS A 80 -9.21 13.54 5.02
C HIS A 80 -10.22 12.37 4.83
N GLU A 81 -10.17 11.71 3.68
CA GLU A 81 -11.07 10.58 3.40
C GLU A 81 -10.77 9.38 4.29
N LEU A 82 -9.50 9.07 4.54
CA LEU A 82 -9.13 8.02 5.48
C LEU A 82 -9.70 8.27 6.88
N LEU A 83 -9.60 9.52 7.37
CA LEU A 83 -10.14 9.89 8.67
C LEU A 83 -11.67 9.80 8.71
N GLN A 84 -12.37 10.20 7.63
CA GLN A 84 -13.81 10.02 7.55
C GLN A 84 -14.21 8.54 7.57
N MET A 85 -13.52 7.69 6.81
CA MET A 85 -13.74 6.24 6.83
C MET A 85 -13.54 5.66 8.23
N ARG A 86 -12.51 6.11 8.95
CA ARG A 86 -12.21 5.66 10.31
C ARG A 86 -13.29 6.06 11.33
N THR A 87 -13.78 7.29 11.23
CA THR A 87 -14.82 7.85 12.11
C THR A 87 -16.17 7.20 11.87
N HIS A 88 -16.59 7.06 10.61
CA HIS A 88 -17.91 6.54 10.24
C HIS A 88 -17.93 5.01 10.08
N LYS A 89 -16.78 4.34 10.22
CA LYS A 89 -16.63 2.89 10.02
C LYS A 89 -17.12 2.46 8.64
N THR A 90 -16.70 3.19 7.61
CA THR A 90 -17.01 2.93 6.20
C THR A 90 -15.75 2.55 5.42
N GLY A 91 -15.90 2.10 4.17
CA GLY A 91 -14.78 1.75 3.28
C GLY A 91 -13.87 0.69 3.91
N LEU A 92 -12.59 1.02 4.05
CA LEU A 92 -11.57 0.12 4.61
C LEU A 92 -11.89 -0.35 6.06
N TYR A 93 -12.63 0.45 6.82
CA TYR A 93 -12.98 0.17 8.22
C TYR A 93 -14.41 -0.35 8.39
N PHE A 94 -15.09 -0.70 7.30
CA PHE A 94 -16.41 -1.29 7.37
C PHE A 94 -16.35 -2.67 8.05
N VAL A 95 -17.06 -2.78 9.17
CA VAL A 95 -17.25 -4.06 9.86
C VAL A 95 -18.63 -4.57 9.50
N PRO A 96 -18.76 -5.66 8.73
CA PRO A 96 -20.06 -6.22 8.42
C PRO A 96 -20.75 -6.67 9.73
N PRO A 97 -22.08 -6.55 9.83
CA PRO A 97 -22.80 -7.07 10.98
C PRO A 97 -22.50 -8.57 11.15
N PRO A 98 -22.38 -9.07 12.39
CA PRO A 98 -21.96 -10.44 12.65
C PRO A 98 -22.90 -11.41 11.97
N LYS A 99 -22.43 -12.05 10.89
CA LYS A 99 -23.13 -13.19 10.29
C LYS A 99 -22.74 -14.42 11.09
N SER A 100 -23.72 -15.22 11.51
CA SER A 100 -23.51 -16.50 12.17
C SER A 100 -22.91 -17.51 11.18
N TYR A 101 -21.59 -17.49 11.01
CA TYR A 101 -20.86 -18.51 10.27
C TYR A 101 -19.69 -19.01 11.13
N HIS A 102 -19.59 -20.32 11.24
CA HIS A 102 -18.45 -21.02 11.82
C HIS A 102 -17.17 -20.57 11.09
N THR A 103 -16.28 -19.90 11.80
CA THR A 103 -15.02 -19.41 11.25
C THR A 103 -13.99 -20.52 11.25
N ASP A 104 -13.68 -21.07 10.06
CA ASP A 104 -12.39 -21.70 9.81
C ASP A 104 -11.32 -20.60 9.87
N ILE A 105 -10.68 -20.49 11.04
CA ILE A 105 -9.53 -19.62 11.26
C ILE A 105 -8.37 -20.16 10.41
N ARG A 106 -8.11 -19.52 9.26
CA ARG A 106 -6.92 -19.81 8.45
C ARG A 106 -5.76 -18.97 8.99
N PHE A 107 -4.99 -19.56 9.88
CA PHE A 107 -3.70 -19.02 10.31
C PHE A 107 -2.78 -18.82 9.10
N SER A 108 -2.21 -17.63 8.96
CA SER A 108 -1.11 -17.38 8.03
C SER A 108 0.08 -18.22 8.49
N ARG A 109 0.53 -19.18 7.68
CA ARG A 109 1.71 -20.01 7.99
C ARG A 109 2.99 -19.20 7.83
N VAL A 110 4.02 -19.65 8.55
CA VAL A 110 5.42 -19.20 8.57
C VAL A 110 5.90 -18.70 7.21
N ALA A 111 6.55 -17.53 7.21
CA ALA A 111 7.10 -16.90 6.02
C ALA A 111 8.15 -17.82 5.37
N LEU A 112 7.86 -18.29 4.16
CA LEU A 112 8.88 -18.80 3.25
C LEU A 112 9.35 -17.62 2.40
N SER A 113 10.66 -17.55 2.17
CA SER A 113 11.22 -16.58 1.25
C SER A 113 10.96 -17.07 -0.18
N GLU A 114 10.06 -16.40 -0.88
CA GLU A 114 9.91 -16.55 -2.33
C GLU A 114 11.13 -15.91 -2.99
N VAL A 115 11.92 -16.69 -3.73
CA VAL A 115 13.11 -16.20 -4.45
C VAL A 115 12.89 -16.41 -5.93
N ILE A 116 13.16 -15.39 -6.75
CA ILE A 116 13.11 -15.48 -8.21
C ILE A 116 14.53 -15.40 -8.78
N PRO A 117 14.89 -16.33 -9.69
CA PRO A 117 16.21 -16.31 -10.30
C PRO A 117 16.37 -15.08 -11.21
N GLY A 118 17.45 -14.32 -11.02
CA GLY A 118 17.80 -13.16 -11.88
C GLY A 118 17.57 -11.78 -11.26
N LEU A 119 16.85 -11.68 -10.13
CA LEU A 119 16.81 -10.45 -9.32
C LEU A 119 17.92 -10.52 -8.26
N GLY A 120 18.74 -9.47 -8.14
CA GLY A 120 19.82 -9.40 -7.17
C GLY A 120 19.39 -9.63 -5.72
N LYS A 121 20.37 -9.87 -4.83
CA LYS A 121 20.17 -10.26 -3.41
C LYS A 121 19.43 -9.23 -2.53
N ASN A 122 19.02 -8.09 -3.08
CA ASN A 122 18.51 -6.92 -2.35
C ASN A 122 17.04 -6.59 -2.67
N ILE A 123 16.27 -7.55 -3.18
CA ILE A 123 14.87 -7.33 -3.58
C ILE A 123 13.98 -8.42 -2.96
N ILE A 124 12.96 -8.00 -2.22
CA ILE A 124 12.04 -8.87 -1.49
C ILE A 124 10.65 -8.83 -2.12
N PRO A 125 10.00 -9.99 -2.39
CA PRO A 125 8.62 -10.02 -2.84
C PRO A 125 7.66 -9.64 -1.71
N CYS A 126 6.68 -8.80 -2.05
CA CYS A 126 5.61 -8.36 -1.16
C CYS A 126 4.27 -8.64 -1.84
N LYS A 127 3.41 -9.38 -1.14
CA LYS A 127 2.05 -9.70 -1.58
C LYS A 127 1.04 -8.95 -0.72
N LEU A 128 0.29 -8.05 -1.33
CA LEU A 128 -0.72 -7.23 -0.68
C LEU A 128 -2.11 -7.57 -1.24
N ARG A 129 -3.08 -7.84 -0.37
CA ARG A 129 -4.50 -7.89 -0.76
C ARG A 129 -5.14 -6.54 -0.47
N LEU A 130 -5.81 -5.99 -1.47
CA LEU A 130 -6.44 -4.67 -1.41
C LEU A 130 -7.81 -4.70 -2.13
N PRO A 131 -8.64 -3.65 -1.96
CA PRO A 131 -9.87 -3.53 -2.72
C PRO A 131 -9.62 -3.42 -4.23
N SER A 132 -10.42 -4.12 -5.03
CA SER A 132 -10.34 -4.08 -6.50
C SER A 132 -10.38 -2.67 -7.05
N LYS A 133 -11.25 -1.82 -6.49
CA LYS A 133 -11.31 -0.40 -6.86
C LYS A 133 -10.01 0.34 -6.60
N LEU A 134 -9.40 0.13 -5.41
CA LEU A 134 -8.12 0.76 -5.07
C LEU A 134 -7.03 0.32 -6.06
N LYS A 135 -7.03 -0.95 -6.46
CA LYS A 135 -6.07 -1.46 -7.47
C LYS A 135 -6.31 -0.81 -8.84
N ALA A 136 -7.57 -0.70 -9.26
CA ALA A 136 -7.96 -0.10 -10.52
C ALA A 136 -7.56 1.38 -10.58
N ASP A 137 -7.85 2.15 -9.53
CA ASP A 137 -7.51 3.58 -9.47
C ASP A 137 -5.98 3.79 -9.45
N LEU A 138 -5.21 2.90 -8.80
CA LEU A 138 -3.74 2.90 -8.89
C LEU A 138 -3.24 2.53 -10.30
N GLN A 139 -3.89 1.57 -10.97
CA GLN A 139 -3.57 1.20 -12.35
C GLN A 139 -3.82 2.38 -13.29
N ASP A 140 -4.95 3.06 -13.17
CA ASP A 140 -5.28 4.23 -13.98
C ASP A 140 -4.25 5.36 -13.80
N LEU A 141 -3.74 5.57 -12.58
CA LEU A 141 -2.65 6.52 -12.34
C LEU A 141 -1.32 6.05 -12.95
N ALA A 142 -1.00 4.77 -12.85
CA ALA A 142 0.21 4.22 -13.44
C ALA A 142 0.19 4.37 -14.98
N ASP A 143 -0.95 4.05 -15.59
CA ASP A 143 -1.19 4.13 -17.03
C ASP A 143 -1.10 5.59 -17.52
N LYS A 144 -1.65 6.56 -16.77
CA LYS A 144 -1.50 7.99 -17.05
C LYS A 144 -0.04 8.46 -17.05
N ASN A 145 0.82 7.83 -16.26
CA ASN A 145 2.26 8.12 -16.20
C ASN A 145 3.08 7.25 -17.18
N GLY A 146 2.43 6.35 -17.92
CA GLY A 146 3.10 5.45 -18.88
C GLY A 146 4.08 4.48 -18.23
N ILE A 147 3.85 4.10 -16.96
CA ILE A 147 4.71 3.17 -16.22
C ILE A 147 3.91 1.99 -15.65
N PRO A 148 4.50 0.78 -15.58
CA PRO A 148 3.84 -0.37 -14.98
C PRO A 148 3.43 -0.13 -13.52
N LEU A 149 2.31 -0.72 -13.10
CA LEU A 149 1.76 -0.55 -11.76
C LEU A 149 2.75 -0.91 -10.64
N GLY A 150 3.50 -2.01 -10.81
CA GLY A 150 4.50 -2.42 -9.83
C GLY A 150 5.61 -1.39 -9.64
N ARG A 151 6.08 -0.78 -10.74
CA ARG A 151 7.05 0.31 -10.73
C ARG A 151 6.47 1.56 -10.08
N PHE A 152 5.26 1.95 -10.48
CA PHE A 152 4.56 3.10 -9.91
C PHE A 152 4.45 2.99 -8.39
N ILE A 153 3.98 1.85 -7.90
CA ILE A 153 3.79 1.64 -6.45
C ILE A 153 5.13 1.59 -5.71
N ARG A 154 6.18 1.02 -6.32
CA ARG A 154 7.52 1.04 -5.72
C ARG A 154 8.04 2.47 -5.56
N GLU A 155 7.90 3.29 -6.60
CA GLU A 155 8.37 4.69 -6.57
C GLU A 155 7.65 5.50 -5.48
N ILE A 156 6.33 5.35 -5.32
CA ILE A 156 5.59 6.07 -4.27
C ILE A 156 5.98 5.59 -2.87
N LEU A 157 6.22 4.28 -2.69
CA LEU A 157 6.59 3.73 -1.38
C LEU A 157 8.01 4.19 -1.00
N VAL A 158 8.95 4.16 -1.94
CA VAL A 158 10.30 4.69 -1.73
C VAL A 158 10.23 6.16 -1.32
N GLN A 159 9.47 6.99 -2.03
CA GLN A 159 9.33 8.41 -1.70
C GLN A 159 8.70 8.63 -0.32
N HIS A 160 7.73 7.80 0.06
CA HIS A 160 7.08 7.89 1.37
C HIS A 160 8.00 7.53 2.53
N PHE A 161 8.74 6.41 2.42
CA PHE A 161 9.54 5.89 3.53
C PHE A 161 10.97 6.45 3.57
N LEU A 162 11.60 6.65 2.42
CA LEU A 162 13.00 7.09 2.32
C LEU A 162 13.10 8.59 1.99
N GLY A 163 11.99 9.24 1.65
CA GLY A 163 11.95 10.64 1.26
C GLY A 163 12.46 10.88 -0.16
N HIS A 164 12.25 12.10 -0.64
CA HIS A 164 12.67 12.53 -1.99
C HIS A 164 14.18 12.75 -2.13
N THR A 165 14.91 12.86 -1.02
CA THR A 165 16.36 13.16 -1.00
C THR A 165 17.24 11.93 -1.18
N VAL A 166 16.75 10.75 -0.77
CA VAL A 166 17.48 9.48 -0.85
C VAL A 166 17.37 8.85 -2.24
N TRP A 167 16.48 9.37 -3.10
CA TRP A 167 16.18 8.79 -4.41
C TRP A 167 16.50 9.72 -5.58
N PRO A 168 17.77 9.81 -6.02
CA PRO A 168 18.17 10.65 -7.14
C PRO A 168 17.95 9.90 -8.46
N GLY A 169 16.71 9.86 -8.94
CA GLY A 169 16.39 9.49 -10.33
C GLY A 169 15.72 8.13 -10.53
N LYS A 170 14.87 8.07 -11.56
CA LYS A 170 14.15 6.89 -12.05
C LYS A 170 15.09 5.67 -12.09
N LEU A 171 14.67 4.55 -11.49
CA LEU A 171 15.34 3.26 -11.68
C LEU A 171 15.50 3.01 -13.19
N ASP A 172 16.74 2.94 -13.67
CA ASP A 172 17.06 2.73 -15.08
C ASP A 172 17.76 1.38 -15.32
N ASP A 173 17.71 0.48 -14.34
CA ASP A 173 18.25 -0.88 -14.49
C ASP A 173 17.18 -1.80 -15.13
N ARG A 174 17.12 -1.80 -16.46
CA ARG A 174 16.08 -2.47 -17.26
C ARG A 174 16.04 -3.98 -17.05
N THR A 175 17.18 -4.60 -16.76
CA THR A 175 17.32 -6.07 -16.66
C THR A 175 16.61 -6.67 -15.44
N GLU A 176 16.74 -6.04 -14.26
CA GLU A 176 16.00 -6.50 -13.07
C GLU A 176 14.52 -6.09 -13.11
N GLN A 177 14.21 -5.03 -13.88
CA GLN A 177 12.85 -4.54 -14.08
C GLN A 177 12.01 -5.48 -14.94
N GLU A 178 12.56 -5.96 -16.06
CA GLU A 178 11.84 -6.86 -16.97
C GLU A 178 11.43 -8.16 -16.25
N VAL A 179 12.35 -8.76 -15.50
CA VAL A 179 12.07 -9.97 -14.69
C VAL A 179 11.08 -9.66 -13.56
N ALA A 180 11.16 -8.48 -12.94
CA ALA A 180 10.22 -8.05 -11.92
C ALA A 180 8.80 -7.89 -12.48
N ASP A 181 8.68 -7.25 -13.64
CA ASP A 181 7.42 -7.00 -14.34
C ASP A 181 6.79 -8.32 -14.81
N ASP A 182 7.58 -9.26 -15.32
CA ASP A 182 7.10 -10.59 -15.71
C ASP A 182 6.47 -11.34 -14.54
N TRP A 183 7.06 -11.30 -13.35
CA TRP A 183 6.42 -11.90 -12.17
C TRP A 183 5.18 -11.16 -11.70
N VAL A 184 5.20 -9.82 -11.72
CA VAL A 184 4.02 -9.00 -11.39
C VAL A 184 2.86 -9.35 -12.32
N ASN A 185 3.16 -9.61 -13.59
CA ASN A 185 2.21 -10.02 -14.61
C ASN A 185 1.85 -11.52 -14.56
N GLY A 186 2.46 -12.29 -13.64
CA GLY A 186 2.18 -13.72 -13.46
C GLY A 186 2.81 -14.63 -14.51
N LEU A 187 3.82 -14.14 -15.24
CA LEU A 187 4.57 -14.89 -16.26
C LEU A 187 5.71 -15.74 -15.66
N LEU A 188 6.01 -15.55 -14.37
CA LEU A 188 7.03 -16.31 -13.61
C LEU A 188 6.44 -16.87 -12.31
N GLU A 189 6.85 -18.08 -11.93
CA GLU A 189 6.55 -18.66 -10.62
C GLU A 189 7.79 -18.66 -9.71
N PRO A 190 7.68 -18.18 -8.46
CA PRO A 190 8.79 -18.19 -7.52
C PRO A 190 9.01 -19.60 -6.96
N TYR A 191 10.25 -19.90 -6.57
CA TYR A 191 10.56 -21.10 -5.80
C TYR A 191 10.85 -20.73 -4.34
N LEU A 192 10.51 -21.63 -3.43
CA LEU A 192 10.57 -21.39 -1.99
C LEU A 192 11.96 -21.76 -1.48
N LYS A 193 12.65 -20.81 -0.83
CA LYS A 193 13.84 -21.12 -0.03
C LYS A 193 13.49 -21.10 1.47
N PRO A 194 14.00 -22.05 2.27
CA PRO A 194 14.02 -21.92 3.72
C PRO A 194 14.77 -20.65 4.11
N ILE A 195 14.23 -19.90 5.08
CA ILE A 195 14.95 -18.77 5.67
C ILE A 195 16.05 -19.35 6.56
N GLU A 196 17.32 -19.21 6.18
CA GLU A 196 18.44 -19.45 7.10
C GLU A 196 18.35 -18.41 8.21
N GLN A 197 18.31 -18.87 9.47
CA GLN A 197 18.30 -17.97 10.61
C GLN A 197 19.58 -17.14 10.57
N VAL A 198 19.43 -15.81 10.50
CA VAL A 198 20.55 -14.89 10.70
C VAL A 198 21.05 -15.11 12.12
N ASP A 199 22.22 -15.73 12.23
CA ASP A 199 22.92 -15.95 13.48
C ASP A 199 23.35 -14.58 14.02
N VAL A 200 22.57 -14.03 14.96
CA VAL A 200 22.94 -12.83 15.73
C VAL A 200 23.95 -13.27 16.80
N SER A 201 25.12 -13.68 16.33
CA SER A 201 26.28 -14.05 17.13
C SER A 201 27.43 -13.13 16.70
N LEU A 202 27.33 -11.85 17.02
CA LEU A 202 28.48 -10.94 17.04
C LEU A 202 28.78 -10.60 18.49
N GLU A 203 29.55 -11.52 19.08
CA GLU A 203 30.76 -11.29 19.86
C GLU A 203 30.67 -10.21 20.96
N ALA A 204 30.49 -10.71 22.17
CA ALA A 204 31.08 -10.13 23.36
C ALA A 204 32.61 -10.11 23.21
N GLU A 205 33.21 -8.94 23.06
CA GLU A 205 34.59 -8.72 23.49
C GLU A 205 34.58 -7.91 24.79
N VAL A 206 35.05 -8.63 25.81
CA VAL A 206 35.45 -8.16 27.12
C VAL A 206 36.73 -7.35 26.93
N ASP A 207 36.74 -6.08 27.36
CA ASP A 207 37.99 -5.38 27.68
C ASP A 207 37.92 -4.93 29.14
N GLU A 208 38.54 -5.76 30.00
CA GLU A 208 39.20 -5.29 31.22
C GLU A 208 40.42 -4.45 30.81
N PHE A 209 40.52 -3.19 31.26
CA PHE A 209 41.72 -2.57 31.85
C PHE A 209 41.38 -1.21 32.46
#